data_AF-A0A2U3K4A9-F1
#
_entry.id   AF-A0A2U3K4A9-F1
#
_cell.length_a   1.000
_cell.length_b   1.000
_cell.length_c   1.000
_cell.angle_alpha   90.00
_cell.angle_beta   90.00
_cell.angle_gamma   90.00
#
_symmetry.space_group_name_H-M   'P 1'
#
loop_
_entity.id
_entity.type
_entity.pdbx_description
1 polymer ?
#
loop_
_entity_poly.entity_id
_entity_poly.type
_entity_poly.pdbx_seq_one_letter_code
_entity_poly.pdbx_strand_id
1 'polypeptide(L)'
;MSHFLILLALRDEGGEHRRHIDSAGTIEGGDVTPDRPLRYLVAVITAVLNKVDSLPLHSRTPIDWGRAALVNPIPLLVDHAFLEKKAANNAMELMTQWPNEWFPGWVETMTGVARDEAAHLAQVVRLLMRRGGRLDRNHRNPYANALRLLVRRGEPEIVDRLLVSALIEARSCERFAVLAAAAEDLELSAFYDALFSSELGHYKVFLKLAYKIGPRGIVEARWQQMLAAEARILADQAPGPRIHSGLAVQP
;
A
#
# COMPACT_ATOMS: atom_id res chain seq x y z
N MET A 1 14.33 25.62 -1.73
CA MET A 1 13.42 26.67 -2.24
C MET A 1 12.66 26.06 -3.40
N SER A 2 11.58 25.32 -3.16
CA SER A 2 10.19 25.80 -3.01
C SER A 2 9.73 26.64 -4.20
N HIS A 3 8.91 26.03 -5.06
CA HIS A 3 7.69 26.57 -5.67
C HIS A 3 7.33 25.76 -6.92
N PHE A 4 6.15 25.13 -6.92
CA PHE A 4 5.21 25.33 -8.03
C PHE A 4 3.79 25.05 -7.53
N LEU A 5 3.09 26.15 -7.23
CA LEU A 5 1.66 26.22 -7.00
C LEU A 5 0.94 26.04 -8.34
N ILE A 6 0.04 25.05 -8.41
CA ILE A 6 -0.96 24.95 -9.48
C ILE A 6 -2.15 25.81 -9.05
N LEU A 7 -2.38 26.91 -9.79
CA LEU A 7 -3.54 27.78 -9.65
C LEU A 7 -4.60 27.42 -10.70
N LEU A 8 -5.81 27.20 -10.19
CA LEU A 8 -7.13 27.46 -10.77
C LEU A 8 -7.18 28.10 -12.17
N ALA A 9 -7.83 27.40 -13.11
CA ALA A 9 -8.48 28.02 -14.26
C ALA A 9 -9.62 27.14 -14.77
N LEU A 10 -10.86 27.39 -14.33
CA LEU A 10 -12.07 27.19 -15.13
C LEU A 10 -13.15 28.18 -14.67
N ARG A 11 -13.12 29.38 -15.29
CA ARG A 11 -14.28 30.26 -15.47
C ARG A 11 -14.01 31.10 -16.72
N ASP A 12 -14.69 30.80 -17.82
CA ASP A 12 -15.60 31.71 -18.51
C ASP A 12 -15.99 31.13 -19.88
N GLU A 13 -17.28 30.90 -20.08
CA GLU A 13 -17.95 30.99 -21.38
C GLU A 13 -19.29 31.65 -21.06
N GLY A 14 -19.32 32.98 -21.19
CA GLY A 14 -20.51 33.79 -21.06
C GLY A 14 -21.31 33.79 -22.36
N GLY A 15 -22.51 33.21 -22.33
CA GLY A 15 -23.55 33.42 -23.33
C GLY A 15 -24.63 34.34 -22.77
N GLU A 16 -24.80 35.51 -23.38
CA GLU A 16 -25.87 36.46 -23.08
C GLU A 16 -27.26 35.82 -23.27
N HIS A 17 -28.07 35.80 -22.21
CA HIS A 17 -29.52 35.74 -22.34
C HIS A 17 -30.17 36.76 -21.43
N ARG A 18 -30.86 37.72 -22.05
CA ARG A 18 -31.67 38.75 -21.40
C ARG A 18 -32.69 38.08 -20.49
N ARG A 19 -32.69 38.48 -19.22
CA ARG A 19 -33.74 38.12 -18.24
C ARG A 19 -35.00 38.93 -18.55
N HIS A 20 -36.04 38.25 -19.03
CA HIS A 20 -37.42 38.69 -18.81
C HIS A 20 -37.86 38.17 -17.44
N ILE A 21 -38.27 39.08 -16.57
CA ILE A 21 -38.79 38.76 -15.24
C ILE A 21 -40.31 38.71 -15.39
N ASP A 22 -40.86 37.50 -15.47
CA ASP A 22 -42.30 37.29 -15.33
C ASP A 22 -42.59 36.73 -13.95
N SER A 23 -43.46 37.44 -13.25
CA SER A 23 -43.95 37.19 -11.90
C SER A 23 -44.97 36.05 -11.90
N ALA A 24 -44.52 34.83 -11.61
CA ALA A 24 -45.35 33.78 -11.04
C ALA A 24 -44.43 32.73 -10.39
N GLY A 25 -44.40 32.71 -9.07
CA GLY A 25 -43.66 31.71 -8.32
C GLY A 25 -44.24 30.32 -8.53
N THR A 26 -43.49 29.44 -9.18
CA THR A 26 -43.60 27.99 -9.01
C THR A 26 -42.18 27.45 -8.96
N ILE A 27 -41.77 26.96 -7.79
CA ILE A 27 -40.51 26.26 -7.62
C ILE A 27 -40.74 24.86 -8.18
N GLU A 28 -40.38 24.64 -9.45
CA GLU A 28 -40.30 23.29 -9.99
C GLU A 28 -39.19 22.54 -9.26
N GLY A 29 -39.55 21.37 -8.73
CA GLY A 29 -38.64 20.48 -8.01
C GLY A 29 -37.50 20.04 -8.91
N GLY A 30 -36.30 20.54 -8.62
CA GLY A 30 -35.06 19.95 -9.12
C GLY A 30 -34.93 18.54 -8.55
N ASP A 31 -35.15 17.55 -9.41
CA ASP A 31 -34.90 16.15 -9.15
C ASP A 31 -33.42 15.95 -8.76
N VAL A 32 -33.17 15.86 -7.44
CA VAL A 32 -31.87 15.45 -6.91
C VAL A 32 -31.77 13.95 -7.16
N THR A 33 -31.36 13.58 -8.36
CA THR A 33 -31.14 12.18 -8.72
C THR A 33 -30.13 11.55 -7.74
N PRO A 34 -30.49 10.45 -7.05
CA PRO A 34 -29.64 9.83 -6.02
C PRO A 34 -28.41 9.10 -6.58
N ASP A 35 -28.18 9.15 -7.89
CA ASP A 35 -27.23 8.28 -8.62
C ASP A 35 -25.82 8.89 -8.77
N ARG A 36 -25.67 10.22 -8.62
CA ARG A 36 -24.38 10.91 -8.80
C ARG A 36 -23.30 10.51 -7.76
N PRO A 37 -23.62 10.34 -6.46
CA PRO A 37 -22.65 9.90 -5.45
C PRO A 37 -22.18 8.46 -5.69
N LEU A 38 -23.09 7.56 -6.08
CA LEU A 38 -22.76 6.15 -6.36
C LEU A 38 -21.83 6.02 -7.56
N ARG A 39 -22.09 6.76 -8.65
CA ARG A 39 -21.22 6.73 -9.84
C ARG A 39 -19.81 7.25 -9.56
N TYR A 40 -19.68 8.30 -8.75
CA TYR A 40 -18.38 8.83 -8.35
C TYR A 40 -17.60 7.82 -7.51
N LEU A 41 -18.26 7.22 -6.51
CA LEU A 41 -17.66 6.18 -5.67
C LEU A 41 -17.21 4.97 -6.49
N VAL A 42 -18.04 4.50 -7.42
CA VAL A 42 -17.70 3.41 -8.34
C VAL A 42 -16.49 3.77 -9.21
N ALA A 43 -16.42 4.99 -9.74
CA ALA A 43 -15.29 5.43 -10.56
C ALA A 43 -13.98 5.51 -9.75
N VAL A 44 -14.02 6.01 -8.52
CA VAL A 44 -12.86 6.07 -7.62
C VAL A 44 -12.36 4.67 -7.29
N ILE A 45 -13.26 3.77 -6.88
CA ILE A 45 -12.91 2.37 -6.59
C ILE A 45 -12.30 1.71 -7.83
N THR A 46 -12.91 1.89 -9.01
CA THR A 46 -12.42 1.31 -10.27
C THR A 46 -11.03 1.83 -10.62
N ALA A 47 -10.78 3.13 -10.50
CA ALA A 47 -9.48 3.72 -10.77
C ALA A 47 -8.38 3.18 -9.84
N VAL A 48 -8.71 2.95 -8.57
CA VAL A 48 -7.76 2.38 -7.59
C VAL A 48 -7.50 0.90 -7.85
N LEU A 49 -8.53 0.11 -8.18
CA LEU A 49 -8.37 -1.30 -8.55
C LEU A 49 -7.49 -1.46 -9.80
N ASN A 50 -7.66 -0.57 -10.79
CA ASN A 50 -6.80 -0.55 -11.97
C ASN A 50 -5.32 -0.23 -11.64
N LYS A 51 -5.03 0.58 -10.60
CA LYS A 51 -3.64 0.85 -10.18
C LYS A 51 -2.95 -0.44 -9.71
N VAL A 52 -3.65 -1.29 -8.95
CA VAL A 52 -3.08 -2.52 -8.35
C VAL A 52 -3.08 -3.71 -9.28
N ASP A 53 -3.85 -3.70 -10.37
CA ASP A 53 -3.91 -4.81 -11.32
C ASP A 53 -2.57 -5.12 -12.00
N SER A 54 -1.69 -4.13 -12.06
CA SER A 54 -0.32 -4.29 -12.57
C SER A 54 0.63 -5.05 -11.63
N LEU A 55 0.23 -5.29 -10.37
CA LEU A 55 1.02 -6.05 -9.41
C LEU A 55 0.95 -7.56 -9.72
N PRO A 56 2.08 -8.29 -9.61
CA PRO A 56 2.17 -9.70 -10.02
C PRO A 56 1.52 -10.68 -9.02
N LEU A 57 0.82 -10.17 -7.99
CA LEU A 57 0.22 -10.96 -6.92
C LEU A 57 -0.82 -11.95 -7.47
N HIS A 58 -0.82 -13.19 -6.98
CA HIS A 58 -1.73 -14.25 -7.43
C HIS A 58 -3.12 -14.20 -6.76
N SER A 59 -3.30 -13.35 -5.75
CA SER A 59 -4.58 -13.07 -5.12
C SER A 59 -4.80 -11.57 -4.99
N ARG A 60 -6.07 -11.14 -5.02
CA ARG A 60 -6.49 -9.76 -4.82
C ARG A 60 -7.19 -9.61 -3.48
N THR A 61 -6.94 -8.52 -2.80
CA THR A 61 -7.58 -8.13 -1.55
C THR A 61 -8.92 -7.50 -1.89
N PRO A 62 -10.06 -8.08 -1.44
CA PRO A 62 -11.36 -7.49 -1.67
C PRO A 62 -11.53 -6.20 -0.88
N ILE A 63 -12.35 -5.27 -1.40
CA ILE A 63 -12.63 -3.98 -0.75
C ILE A 63 -13.20 -4.14 0.67
N ASP A 64 -13.95 -5.24 0.92
CA ASP A 64 -14.53 -5.55 2.22
C ASP A 64 -13.49 -5.85 3.30
N TRP A 65 -12.30 -6.32 2.91
CA TRP A 65 -11.17 -6.41 3.83
C TRP A 65 -10.78 -5.01 4.34
N GLY A 66 -10.67 -4.04 3.42
CA GLY A 66 -10.30 -2.67 3.76
C GLY A 66 -11.32 -2.04 4.68
N ARG A 67 -12.62 -2.19 4.38
CA ARG A 67 -13.72 -1.73 5.23
C ARG A 67 -13.64 -2.33 6.63
N ALA A 68 -13.47 -3.65 6.73
CA ALA A 68 -13.36 -4.35 8.00
C ALA A 68 -12.13 -3.93 8.81
N ALA A 69 -10.98 -3.75 8.16
CA ALA A 69 -9.74 -3.32 8.81
C ALA A 69 -9.83 -1.88 9.34
N LEU A 70 -10.62 -1.02 8.69
CA LEU A 70 -10.79 0.39 9.05
C LEU A 70 -11.86 0.66 10.11
N VAL A 71 -12.71 -0.32 10.46
CA VAL A 71 -13.73 -0.17 11.53
C VAL A 71 -13.10 0.34 12.83
N ASN A 72 -11.91 -0.16 13.18
CA ASN A 72 -11.10 0.37 14.25
C ASN A 72 -9.67 0.62 13.74
N PRO A 73 -9.32 1.86 13.35
CA PRO A 73 -8.06 2.14 12.69
C PRO A 73 -6.87 2.16 13.66
N ILE A 74 -7.08 2.29 14.99
CA ILE A 74 -5.96 2.40 15.95
C ILE A 74 -5.09 1.13 15.94
N PRO A 75 -5.63 -0.09 16.11
CA PRO A 75 -4.83 -1.32 16.00
C PRO A 75 -4.16 -1.49 14.63
N LEU A 76 -4.83 -1.07 13.55
CA LEU A 76 -4.26 -1.12 12.20
C LEU A 76 -3.04 -0.21 12.06
N LEU A 77 -3.12 1.02 12.58
CA LEU A 77 -2.02 1.97 12.60
C LEU A 77 -0.87 1.50 13.50
N VAL A 78 -1.17 0.82 14.62
CA VAL A 78 -0.13 0.20 15.47
C VAL A 78 0.60 -0.89 14.70
N ASP A 79 -0.14 -1.80 14.07
CA ASP A 79 0.43 -2.87 13.24
C ASP A 79 1.30 -2.30 12.12
N HIS A 80 0.75 -1.33 11.36
CA HIS A 80 1.44 -0.62 10.29
C HIS A 80 2.75 0.02 10.78
N ALA A 81 2.74 0.76 11.88
CA ALA A 81 3.97 1.35 12.44
C ALA A 81 5.03 0.29 12.74
N PHE A 82 4.65 -0.88 13.24
CA PHE A 82 5.62 -1.95 13.43
C PHE A 82 6.14 -2.56 12.14
N LEU A 83 5.34 -2.58 11.07
CA LEU A 83 5.79 -3.05 9.76
C LEU A 83 6.85 -2.13 9.19
N GLU A 84 6.62 -0.82 9.22
CA GLU A 84 7.60 0.19 8.77
C GLU A 84 8.92 0.07 9.54
N LYS A 85 8.83 -0.07 10.87
CA LYS A 85 10.03 -0.31 11.71
C LYS A 85 10.76 -1.59 11.29
N LYS A 86 10.03 -2.67 10.99
CA LYS A 86 10.61 -3.96 10.61
C LYS A 86 11.22 -3.90 9.21
N ALA A 87 10.60 -3.19 8.27
CA ALA A 87 11.12 -2.96 6.92
C ALA A 87 12.43 -2.16 6.97
N ALA A 88 12.46 -1.06 7.74
CA ALA A 88 13.67 -0.27 7.99
C ALA A 88 14.81 -1.13 8.55
N ASN A 89 14.51 -1.92 9.60
CA ASN A 89 15.50 -2.81 10.21
C ASN A 89 15.97 -3.91 9.25
N ASN A 90 15.08 -4.48 8.45
CA ASN A 90 15.42 -5.50 7.46
C ASN A 90 16.37 -4.95 6.40
N ALA A 91 16.13 -3.74 5.90
CA ALA A 91 17.05 -3.07 4.98
C ALA A 91 18.42 -2.78 5.61
N MET A 92 18.45 -2.32 6.87
CA MET A 92 19.70 -2.15 7.63
C MET A 92 20.46 -3.47 7.84
N GLU A 93 19.75 -4.58 8.06
CA GLU A 93 20.35 -5.91 8.19
C GLU A 93 20.93 -6.40 6.85
N LEU A 94 20.18 -6.23 5.76
CA LEU A 94 20.62 -6.63 4.41
C LEU A 94 21.83 -5.84 3.92
N MET A 95 22.04 -4.61 4.42
CA MET A 95 23.19 -3.77 4.08
C MET A 95 24.54 -4.48 4.25
N THR A 96 24.67 -5.41 5.19
CA THR A 96 25.91 -6.18 5.46
C THR A 96 25.91 -7.59 4.89
N GLN A 97 24.89 -7.95 4.09
CA GLN A 97 24.69 -9.29 3.53
C GLN A 97 24.75 -9.30 1.98
N TRP A 98 25.59 -8.45 1.38
CA TRP A 98 25.77 -8.44 -0.07
C TRP A 98 26.31 -9.79 -0.58
N PRO A 99 26.02 -10.17 -1.83
CA PRO A 99 26.52 -11.42 -2.41
C PRO A 99 28.03 -11.35 -2.71
N ASN A 100 28.78 -12.42 -2.42
CA ASN A 100 30.18 -12.61 -2.83
C ASN A 100 31.10 -11.39 -2.54
N GLU A 101 31.97 -11.04 -3.49
CA GLU A 101 32.78 -9.81 -3.46
C GLU A 101 31.89 -8.56 -3.56
N TRP A 102 32.45 -7.39 -3.22
CA TRP A 102 31.74 -6.11 -3.16
C TRP A 102 30.74 -5.87 -4.31
N PHE A 103 29.50 -5.51 -3.96
CA PHE A 103 28.41 -5.28 -4.91
C PHE A 103 28.06 -3.78 -4.99
N PRO A 104 28.51 -3.05 -6.03
CA PRO A 104 28.31 -1.61 -6.12
C PRO A 104 26.84 -1.19 -6.08
N GLY A 105 26.52 -0.15 -5.30
CA GLY A 105 25.17 0.36 -5.14
C GLY A 105 24.30 -0.39 -4.14
N TRP A 106 24.78 -1.51 -3.57
CA TRP A 106 24.02 -2.28 -2.58
C TRP A 106 23.73 -1.47 -1.32
N VAL A 107 24.79 -0.92 -0.71
CA VAL A 107 24.71 -0.18 0.54
C VAL A 107 23.87 1.09 0.37
N GLU A 108 24.07 1.83 -0.73
CA GLU A 108 23.29 3.02 -1.07
C GLU A 108 21.81 2.70 -1.27
N THR A 109 21.51 1.56 -1.91
CA THR A 109 20.13 1.11 -2.09
C THR A 109 19.49 0.73 -0.76
N MET A 110 20.15 -0.08 0.07
CA MET A 110 19.62 -0.52 1.36
C MET A 110 19.44 0.62 2.34
N THR A 111 20.39 1.56 2.41
CA THR A 111 20.28 2.76 3.24
C THR A 111 19.18 3.70 2.75
N GLY A 112 18.97 3.80 1.43
CA GLY A 112 17.85 4.53 0.83
C GLY A 112 16.50 3.97 1.27
N VAL A 113 16.31 2.65 1.12
CA VAL A 113 15.08 1.97 1.59
C VAL A 113 14.90 2.18 3.09
N ALA A 114 15.92 1.91 3.91
CA ALA A 114 15.83 2.06 5.37
C ALA A 114 15.42 3.48 5.81
N ARG A 115 15.92 4.51 5.12
CA ARG A 115 15.56 5.91 5.37
C ARG A 115 14.10 6.17 5.04
N ASP A 116 13.62 5.68 3.91
CA ASP A 116 12.25 5.91 3.46
C ASP A 116 11.26 5.23 4.42
N GLU A 117 11.52 3.99 4.86
CA GLU A 117 10.68 3.29 5.84
C GLU A 117 10.71 3.93 7.23
N ALA A 118 11.86 4.49 7.64
CA ALA A 118 11.93 5.28 8.87
C ALA A 118 11.08 6.56 8.78
N ALA A 119 10.97 7.16 7.58
CA ALA A 119 10.10 8.30 7.34
C ALA A 119 8.62 7.89 7.37
N HIS A 120 8.25 6.77 6.74
CA HIS A 120 6.90 6.19 6.82
C HIS A 120 6.51 5.90 8.26
N LEU A 121 7.39 5.24 9.03
CA LEU A 121 7.21 5.00 10.47
C LEU A 121 6.88 6.29 11.22
N ALA A 122 7.65 7.36 11.00
CA ALA A 122 7.42 8.63 11.66
C ALA A 122 6.05 9.24 11.29
N GLN A 123 5.61 9.07 10.05
CA GLN A 123 4.29 9.52 9.59
C GLN A 123 3.16 8.73 10.26
N VAL A 124 3.23 7.40 10.25
CA VAL A 124 2.22 6.51 10.88
C VAL A 124 2.13 6.79 12.38
N VAL A 125 3.25 6.91 13.07
CA VAL A 125 3.28 7.19 14.52
C VAL A 125 2.64 8.55 14.83
N ARG A 126 2.92 9.58 14.02
CA ARG A 126 2.30 10.89 14.21
C ARG A 126 0.78 10.83 14.02
N LEU A 127 0.30 10.10 13.02
CA LEU A 127 -1.12 9.89 12.78
C LEU A 127 -1.77 9.10 13.92
N LEU A 128 -1.14 8.00 14.35
CA LEU A 128 -1.56 7.18 15.48
C LEU A 128 -1.73 8.01 16.77
N MET A 129 -0.74 8.85 17.09
CA MET A 129 -0.77 9.71 18.29
C MET A 129 -1.88 10.77 18.22
N ARG A 130 -2.09 11.41 17.06
CA ARG A 130 -3.18 12.39 16.87
C ARG A 130 -4.56 11.77 17.11
N ARG A 131 -4.69 10.47 16.87
CA ARG A 131 -5.92 9.70 17.06
C ARG A 131 -6.04 9.06 18.45
N GLY A 132 -5.19 9.46 19.40
CA GLY A 132 -5.20 8.96 20.77
C GLY A 132 -4.63 7.55 20.95
N GLY A 133 -4.01 6.98 19.90
CA GLY A 133 -3.31 5.71 19.97
C GLY A 133 -1.88 5.85 20.49
N ARG A 134 -1.25 4.72 20.78
CA ARG A 134 0.15 4.63 21.22
C ARG A 134 0.80 3.38 20.64
N LEU A 135 2.09 3.46 20.35
CA LEU A 135 2.85 2.29 19.91
C LEU A 135 3.00 1.32 21.08
N ASP A 136 2.77 0.03 20.83
CA ASP A 136 2.98 -1.02 21.82
C ASP A 136 4.48 -1.35 21.97
N ARG A 137 4.83 -2.22 22.92
CA ARG A 137 6.18 -2.75 23.11
C ARG A 137 6.46 -3.95 22.20
N ASN A 138 5.43 -4.74 21.91
CA ASN A 138 5.58 -6.03 21.24
C ASN A 138 4.69 -6.13 20.00
N HIS A 139 5.20 -6.82 18.98
CA HIS A 139 4.44 -7.07 17.75
C HIS A 139 4.83 -8.39 17.07
N ARG A 140 3.83 -9.22 16.77
CA ARG A 140 3.99 -10.47 16.02
C ARG A 140 3.50 -10.26 14.59
N ASN A 141 4.29 -10.71 13.62
CA ASN A 141 3.88 -10.71 12.22
C ASN A 141 3.89 -12.16 11.68
N PRO A 142 2.79 -12.93 11.86
CA PRO A 142 2.70 -14.31 11.39
C PRO A 142 2.88 -14.45 9.88
N TYR A 143 2.38 -13.49 9.10
CA TYR A 143 2.52 -13.45 7.64
C TYR A 143 4.00 -13.38 7.21
N ALA A 144 4.74 -12.38 7.68
CA ALA A 144 6.16 -12.26 7.35
C ALA A 144 7.00 -13.43 7.90
N ASN A 145 6.62 -13.96 9.07
CA ASN A 145 7.28 -15.15 9.62
C ASN A 145 7.09 -16.36 8.71
N ALA A 146 5.87 -16.60 8.20
CA ALA A 146 5.59 -17.68 7.27
C ALA A 146 6.35 -17.51 5.94
N LEU A 147 6.42 -16.29 5.39
CA LEU A 147 7.22 -16.01 4.20
C LEU A 147 8.72 -16.28 4.41
N ARG A 148 9.26 -15.92 5.59
CA ARG A 148 10.67 -16.18 5.93
C ARG A 148 10.99 -17.68 5.98
N LEU A 149 10.01 -18.55 6.26
CA LEU A 149 10.21 -20.01 6.21
C LEU A 149 10.42 -20.53 4.78
N LEU A 150 10.07 -19.75 3.75
CA LEU A 150 10.32 -20.12 2.35
C LEU A 150 11.78 -19.93 1.95
N VAL A 151 12.56 -19.16 2.71
CA VAL A 151 13.95 -18.84 2.39
C VAL A 151 14.82 -20.10 2.50
N ARG A 152 15.46 -20.46 1.38
CA ARG A 152 16.45 -21.56 1.34
C ARG A 152 17.68 -21.19 2.16
N ARG A 153 18.27 -22.19 2.82
CA ARG A 153 19.57 -22.06 3.52
C ARG A 153 20.72 -22.29 2.55
N GLY A 154 21.78 -21.50 2.68
CA GLY A 154 22.95 -21.57 1.80
C GLY A 154 22.71 -20.85 0.46
N GLU A 155 23.66 -20.87 -0.47
CA GLU A 155 23.46 -20.20 -1.76
C GLU A 155 22.27 -20.80 -2.52
N PRO A 156 21.26 -20.02 -2.98
CA PRO A 156 21.20 -18.55 -3.10
C PRO A 156 20.25 -17.87 -2.08
N GLU A 157 20.52 -17.98 -0.78
CA GLU A 157 19.69 -17.45 0.33
C GLU A 157 19.37 -15.95 0.18
N ILE A 158 20.35 -15.12 -0.21
CA ILE A 158 20.15 -13.67 -0.35
C ILE A 158 19.09 -13.33 -1.41
N VAL A 159 19.02 -14.11 -2.49
CA VAL A 159 17.99 -13.94 -3.53
C VAL A 159 16.62 -14.19 -2.92
N ASP A 160 16.45 -15.27 -2.16
CA ASP A 160 15.17 -15.58 -1.51
C ASP A 160 14.77 -14.51 -0.49
N ARG A 161 15.71 -13.95 0.27
CA ARG A 161 15.45 -12.83 1.20
C ARG A 161 14.97 -11.57 0.50
N LEU A 162 15.58 -11.23 -0.65
CA LEU A 162 15.14 -10.11 -1.48
C LEU A 162 13.74 -10.35 -2.06
N LEU A 163 13.46 -11.56 -2.54
CA LEU A 163 12.13 -11.91 -3.05
C LEU A 163 11.06 -11.88 -1.94
N VAL A 164 11.38 -12.35 -0.74
CA VAL A 164 10.46 -12.21 0.41
C VAL A 164 10.19 -10.74 0.73
N SER A 165 11.21 -9.88 0.71
CA SER A 165 11.03 -8.43 0.92
C SER A 165 10.16 -7.83 -0.18
N ALA A 166 10.42 -8.19 -1.45
CA ALA A 166 9.61 -7.77 -2.60
C ALA A 166 8.13 -8.20 -2.48
N LEU A 167 7.83 -9.40 -1.99
CA LEU A 167 6.44 -9.85 -1.74
C LEU A 167 5.73 -9.01 -0.68
N ILE A 168 6.43 -8.72 0.42
CA ILE A 168 5.87 -7.93 1.51
C ILE A 168 5.49 -6.54 0.99
N GLU A 169 6.40 -5.85 0.30
CA GLU A 169 6.11 -4.52 -0.25
C GLU A 169 5.03 -4.55 -1.34
N ALA A 170 5.03 -5.57 -2.20
CA ALA A 170 3.98 -5.72 -3.21
C ALA A 170 2.60 -5.86 -2.56
N ARG A 171 2.48 -6.67 -1.50
CA ARG A 171 1.21 -6.84 -0.78
C ARG A 171 0.83 -5.59 0.03
N SER A 172 1.79 -4.92 0.66
CA SER A 172 1.56 -3.65 1.37
C SER A 172 1.04 -2.58 0.40
N CYS A 173 1.70 -2.42 -0.75
CA CYS A 173 1.29 -1.52 -1.84
C CYS A 173 -0.17 -1.75 -2.26
N GLU A 174 -0.52 -3.02 -2.52
CA GLU A 174 -1.88 -3.40 -2.90
C GLU A 174 -2.90 -3.08 -1.80
N ARG A 175 -2.58 -3.39 -0.55
CA ARG A 175 -3.48 -3.17 0.58
C ARG A 175 -3.62 -1.71 0.98
N PHE A 176 -2.58 -0.89 0.80
CA PHE A 176 -2.70 0.56 0.99
C PHE A 176 -3.64 1.18 -0.06
N ALA A 177 -3.56 0.75 -1.32
CA ALA A 177 -4.54 1.17 -2.31
C ALA A 177 -5.97 0.77 -1.93
N VAL A 178 -6.17 -0.49 -1.48
CA VAL A 178 -7.49 -0.96 -1.02
C VAL A 178 -7.97 -0.14 0.20
N LEU A 179 -7.11 0.15 1.17
CA LEU A 179 -7.45 0.98 2.33
C LEU A 179 -7.81 2.41 1.91
N ALA A 180 -7.06 2.99 0.97
CA ALA A 180 -7.33 4.32 0.45
C ALA A 180 -8.70 4.42 -0.22
N ALA A 181 -9.10 3.38 -0.96
CA ALA A 181 -10.41 3.31 -1.60
C ALA A 181 -11.56 2.96 -0.64
N ALA A 182 -11.27 2.19 0.42
CA ALA A 182 -12.28 1.76 1.40
C ALA A 182 -12.55 2.79 2.50
N ALA A 183 -11.63 3.73 2.72
CA ALA A 183 -11.72 4.70 3.81
C ALA A 183 -12.80 5.76 3.56
N GLU A 184 -13.72 5.88 4.51
CA GLU A 184 -14.66 7.02 4.60
C GLU A 184 -13.97 8.26 5.22
N ASP A 185 -12.93 8.04 6.02
CA ASP A 185 -12.09 9.08 6.60
C ASP A 185 -11.09 9.60 5.55
N LEU A 186 -11.27 10.86 5.12
CA LEU A 186 -10.46 11.48 4.08
C LEU A 186 -8.97 11.61 4.46
N GLU A 187 -8.63 11.75 5.75
CA GLU A 187 -7.23 11.80 6.18
C GLU A 187 -6.58 10.42 6.03
N LEU A 188 -7.29 9.35 6.40
CA LEU A 188 -6.80 7.97 6.20
C LEU A 188 -6.71 7.61 4.71
N SER A 189 -7.71 8.00 3.92
CA SER A 189 -7.70 7.77 2.47
C SER A 189 -6.48 8.42 1.81
N ALA A 190 -6.25 9.71 2.07
CA ALA A 190 -5.11 10.44 1.54
C ALA A 190 -3.77 9.89 2.06
N PHE A 191 -3.72 9.49 3.34
CA PHE A 191 -2.53 8.90 3.95
C PHE A 191 -2.11 7.61 3.24
N TYR A 192 -3.03 6.68 3.02
CA TYR A 192 -2.70 5.41 2.37
C TYR A 192 -2.45 5.55 0.86
N ASP A 193 -3.14 6.44 0.15
CA ASP A 193 -2.86 6.69 -1.28
C ASP A 193 -1.44 7.27 -1.47
N ALA A 194 -0.98 8.12 -0.55
CA ALA A 194 0.36 8.72 -0.61
C ALA A 194 1.50 7.69 -0.49
N LEU A 195 1.27 6.57 0.20
CA LEU A 195 2.28 5.51 0.37
C LEU A 195 2.41 4.61 -0.86
N PHE A 196 1.40 4.53 -1.72
CA PHE A 196 1.39 3.59 -2.85
C PHE A 196 2.65 3.65 -3.73
N SER A 197 3.11 4.87 -4.03
CA SER A 197 4.23 5.07 -4.96
C SER A 197 5.58 4.65 -4.36
N SER A 198 5.79 4.84 -3.06
CA SER A 198 7.02 4.41 -2.39
C SER A 198 7.08 2.89 -2.31
N GLU A 199 5.99 2.23 -1.88
CA GLU A 199 5.91 0.76 -1.81
C GLU A 199 6.13 0.10 -3.17
N LEU A 200 5.52 0.65 -4.23
CA LEU A 200 5.71 0.16 -5.59
C LEU A 200 7.19 0.28 -6.01
N GLY A 201 7.85 1.35 -5.58
CA GLY A 201 9.29 1.56 -5.75
C GLY A 201 10.12 0.51 -5.03
N HIS A 202 9.85 0.27 -3.75
CA HIS A 202 10.60 -0.67 -2.92
C HIS A 202 10.47 -2.13 -3.41
N TYR A 203 9.26 -2.58 -3.72
CA TYR A 203 9.04 -3.89 -4.37
C TYR A 203 9.93 -4.05 -5.61
N LYS A 204 9.91 -3.06 -6.52
CA LYS A 204 10.69 -3.09 -7.76
C LYS A 204 12.18 -3.08 -7.47
N VAL A 205 12.64 -2.35 -6.46
CA VAL A 205 14.05 -2.30 -6.05
C VAL A 205 14.53 -3.68 -5.60
N PHE A 206 13.81 -4.34 -4.69
CA PHE A 206 14.18 -5.67 -4.21
C PHE A 206 14.19 -6.71 -5.34
N LEU A 207 13.18 -6.70 -6.21
CA LEU A 207 13.12 -7.62 -7.35
C LEU A 207 14.26 -7.38 -8.36
N LYS A 208 14.59 -6.11 -8.64
CA LYS A 208 15.75 -5.76 -9.49
C LYS A 208 17.05 -6.25 -8.90
N LEU A 209 17.25 -6.12 -7.59
CA LEU A 209 18.45 -6.64 -6.93
C LEU A 209 18.52 -8.16 -7.06
N ALA A 210 17.41 -8.88 -6.86
CA ALA A 210 17.37 -10.33 -7.02
C ALA A 210 17.82 -10.76 -8.44
N TYR A 211 17.36 -10.08 -9.49
CA TYR A 211 17.77 -10.34 -10.88
C TYR A 211 19.22 -9.99 -11.18
N LYS A 212 19.85 -9.08 -10.44
CA LYS A 212 21.28 -8.78 -10.61
C LYS A 212 22.18 -9.86 -9.99
N ILE A 213 21.66 -10.61 -9.02
CA ILE A 213 22.42 -11.65 -8.30
C ILE A 213 22.25 -13.01 -8.97
N GLY A 214 21.01 -13.41 -9.24
CA GLY A 214 20.69 -14.74 -9.76
C GLY A 214 20.43 -14.76 -11.27
N PRO A 215 20.63 -15.91 -11.94
CA PRO A 215 20.23 -16.06 -13.34
C PRO A 215 18.74 -15.77 -13.52
N ARG A 216 18.39 -14.93 -14.51
CA ARG A 216 17.02 -14.42 -14.70
C ARG A 216 15.95 -15.51 -14.68
N GLY A 217 16.15 -16.61 -15.42
CA GLY A 217 15.18 -17.71 -15.47
C GLY A 217 14.96 -18.41 -14.12
N ILE A 218 16.02 -18.53 -13.31
CA ILE A 218 15.94 -19.14 -11.97
C ILE A 218 15.22 -18.20 -11.00
N VAL A 219 15.53 -16.90 -11.03
CA VAL A 219 14.87 -15.89 -10.20
C VAL A 219 13.39 -15.78 -10.56
N GLU A 220 13.05 -15.76 -11.85
CA GLU A 220 11.66 -15.70 -12.32
C GLU A 220 10.85 -16.92 -11.86
N ALA A 221 11.38 -18.13 -12.07
CA ALA A 221 10.73 -19.35 -11.62
C ALA A 221 10.53 -19.36 -10.10
N ARG A 222 11.53 -18.90 -9.36
CA ARG A 222 11.47 -18.79 -7.89
C ARG A 222 10.44 -17.75 -7.44
N TRP A 223 10.38 -16.61 -8.11
CA TRP A 223 9.41 -15.55 -7.86
C TRP A 223 7.99 -16.05 -8.03
N GLN A 224 7.69 -16.76 -9.13
CA GLN A 224 6.37 -17.36 -9.36
C GLN A 224 5.98 -18.39 -8.29
N GLN A 225 6.93 -19.21 -7.83
CA GLN A 225 6.69 -20.14 -6.70
C GLN A 225 6.34 -19.38 -5.42
N MET A 226 7.07 -18.31 -5.12
CA MET A 226 6.85 -17.50 -3.92
C MET A 226 5.53 -16.73 -3.97
N LEU A 227 5.12 -16.20 -5.13
CA LEU A 227 3.80 -15.58 -5.32
C LEU A 227 2.67 -16.58 -5.05
N ALA A 228 2.78 -17.81 -5.55
CA ALA A 228 1.79 -18.84 -5.32
C ALA A 228 1.74 -19.30 -3.85
N ALA A 229 2.87 -19.24 -3.14
CA ALA A 229 2.95 -19.53 -1.71
C ALA A 229 2.39 -18.37 -0.86
N GLU A 230 2.71 -17.12 -1.21
CA GLU A 230 2.19 -15.92 -0.55
C GLU A 230 0.67 -15.88 -0.56
N ALA A 231 0.04 -16.19 -1.71
CA ALA A 231 -1.41 -16.20 -1.81
C ALA A 231 -2.06 -17.19 -0.83
N ARG A 232 -1.44 -18.36 -0.63
CA ARG A 232 -1.89 -19.37 0.35
C ARG A 232 -1.64 -18.89 1.79
N ILE A 233 -0.43 -18.41 2.07
CA ILE A 233 -0.06 -17.87 3.38
C ILE A 233 -1.00 -16.75 3.80
N LEU A 234 -1.36 -15.85 2.89
CA LEU A 234 -2.28 -14.75 3.13
C LEU A 234 -3.70 -15.25 3.44
N ALA A 235 -4.18 -16.26 2.69
CA ALA A 235 -5.49 -16.87 2.91
C ALA A 235 -5.60 -17.55 4.28
N ASP A 236 -4.49 -18.11 4.79
CA ASP A 236 -4.42 -18.76 6.11
C ASP A 236 -4.32 -17.76 7.28
N GLN A 237 -4.17 -16.45 7.02
CA GLN A 237 -4.06 -15.47 8.09
C GLN A 237 -5.41 -15.29 8.81
N ALA A 238 -5.35 -15.15 10.14
CA ALA A 238 -6.53 -14.79 10.90
C ALA A 238 -7.00 -13.36 10.52
N PRO A 239 -8.33 -13.11 10.46
CA PRO A 239 -8.86 -11.78 10.25
C PRO A 239 -8.48 -10.81 11.38
N GLY A 240 -8.58 -9.52 11.09
CA GLY A 240 -8.41 -8.46 12.07
C GLY A 240 -7.75 -7.19 11.49
N PRO A 241 -7.64 -6.14 12.32
CA PRO A 241 -7.08 -4.86 11.92
C PRO A 241 -5.54 -4.90 11.89
N ARG A 242 -4.97 -5.66 10.95
CA ARG A 242 -3.53 -5.74 10.65
C ARG A 242 -3.35 -5.68 9.15
N ILE A 243 -2.30 -5.02 8.66
CA ILE A 243 -2.04 -4.83 7.22
C ILE A 243 -1.95 -6.16 6.49
N HIS A 244 -1.42 -7.22 7.10
CA HIS A 244 -1.32 -8.56 6.48
C HIS A 244 -2.29 -9.60 7.10
N SER A 245 -3.47 -9.21 7.58
CA SER A 245 -4.51 -10.14 8.08
C SER A 245 -5.31 -10.84 6.98
N GLY A 246 -6.03 -11.91 7.33
CA GLY A 246 -6.96 -12.56 6.41
C GLY A 246 -8.33 -11.87 6.34
N LEU A 247 -9.25 -12.50 5.60
CA LEU A 247 -10.62 -12.03 5.46
C LEU A 247 -11.47 -12.48 6.64
N ALA A 248 -12.34 -11.58 7.13
CA ALA A 248 -13.40 -12.01 8.02
C ALA A 248 -14.36 -12.89 7.21
N VAL A 249 -14.59 -14.12 7.66
CA VAL A 249 -15.68 -14.93 7.13
C VAL A 249 -16.96 -14.20 7.54
N GLN A 250 -17.74 -13.72 6.56
CA GLN A 250 -19.07 -13.20 6.89
C GLN A 250 -19.89 -14.36 7.47
N PRO A 251 -20.54 -14.19 8.63
CA PRO A 251 -21.39 -15.21 9.21
C PRO A 251 -22.58 -15.56 8.31
#